data_AF-A0AAN7EA06-F1
#
_entry.id   AF-A0AAN7EA06-F1
#
_cell.length_a   1.000
_cell.length_b   1.000
_cell.length_c   1.000
_cell.angle_alpha   90.00
_cell.angle_beta   90.00
_cell.angle_gamma   90.00
#
_symmetry.space_group_name_H-M   'P 1'
#
loop_
_entity.id
_entity.type
_entity.pdbx_description
1 polymer ?
#
loop_
_entity_poly.entity_id
_entity_poly.type
_entity_poly.pdbx_seq_one_letter_code
_entity_poly.pdbx_strand_id
1 'polypeptide(L)'
;MNGGYGVEELEINDFPQNARWRLTRKETLAPISEWTGAAISTRGQYFAPGRIPGPGERKLYLFIEGPNEQSAKKAKSELKRVLEDIMKQTLQSASHPGKNNFIETRLPSENGHEVA
;
A
#
# COMPACT_ATOMS: atom_id res chain seq x y z
N MET A 1 10.37 26.96 -14.97
CA MET A 1 9.97 25.59 -15.35
C MET A 1 8.99 25.10 -14.30
N ASN A 2 7.72 24.88 -14.66
CA ASN A 2 6.79 24.21 -13.75
C ASN A 2 7.25 22.76 -13.65
N GLY A 3 8.05 22.45 -12.63
CA GLY A 3 8.42 21.08 -12.27
C GLY A 3 7.17 20.38 -11.79
N GLY A 4 6.30 20.00 -12.71
CA GLY A 4 5.09 19.24 -12.42
C GLY A 4 5.50 17.86 -11.93
N TYR A 5 5.37 17.64 -10.63
CA TYR A 5 5.48 16.32 -10.04
C TYR A 5 4.47 15.39 -10.71
N GLY A 6 4.92 14.19 -11.07
CA GLY A 6 4.04 13.15 -11.59
C GLY A 6 3.35 12.46 -10.44
N VAL A 7 2.02 12.41 -10.43
CA VAL A 7 1.27 11.69 -9.39
C VAL A 7 0.46 10.58 -10.05
N GLU A 8 0.58 9.38 -9.50
CA GLU A 8 -0.13 8.19 -9.95
C GLU A 8 -0.72 7.45 -8.75
N GLU A 9 -1.87 6.82 -8.96
CA GLU A 9 -2.54 5.98 -7.96
C GLU A 9 -2.75 4.57 -8.54
N LEU A 10 -2.57 3.56 -7.69
CA LEU A 10 -2.88 2.17 -7.99
C LEU A 10 -3.73 1.58 -6.86
N GLU A 11 -5.02 1.39 -7.12
CA GLU A 11 -5.90 0.70 -6.17
C GLU A 11 -5.47 -0.77 -6.07
N ILE A 12 -5.20 -1.24 -4.85
CA ILE A 12 -4.79 -2.62 -4.58
C ILE A 12 -5.82 -3.42 -3.78
N ASN A 13 -6.95 -2.79 -3.44
CA ASN A 13 -7.99 -3.36 -2.60
C ASN A 13 -8.61 -4.65 -3.17
N ASP A 14 -8.83 -4.67 -4.49
CA ASP A 14 -9.48 -5.79 -5.19
C ASP A 14 -8.53 -7.00 -5.36
N PHE A 15 -7.22 -6.82 -5.12
CA PHE A 15 -6.25 -7.89 -5.26
C PHE A 15 -6.25 -8.84 -4.05
N PRO A 16 -5.91 -10.13 -4.29
CA PRO A 16 -5.81 -11.12 -3.23
C PRO A 16 -4.80 -10.72 -2.16
N GLN A 17 -4.97 -11.27 -0.96
CA GLN A 17 -4.15 -10.95 0.21
C GLN A 17 -2.64 -11.08 -0.05
N ASN A 18 -2.21 -12.13 -0.77
CA ASN A 18 -0.81 -12.34 -1.14
C ASN A 18 -0.23 -11.16 -1.94
N ALA A 19 -0.96 -10.70 -2.95
CA ALA A 19 -0.59 -9.57 -3.78
C ALA A 19 -0.46 -8.29 -2.96
N ARG A 20 -1.47 -7.98 -2.12
CA ARG A 20 -1.44 -6.81 -1.23
C ARG A 20 -0.24 -6.86 -0.28
N TRP A 21 -0.04 -7.97 0.42
CA TRP A 21 1.07 -8.11 1.34
C TRP A 21 2.41 -7.85 0.66
N ARG A 22 2.68 -8.52 -0.47
CA ARG A 22 3.88 -8.34 -1.26
C ARG A 22 4.08 -6.89 -1.72
N LEU A 23 3.05 -6.27 -2.30
CA LEU A 23 3.09 -4.89 -2.78
C LEU A 23 3.29 -3.85 -1.68
N THR A 24 2.81 -4.13 -0.46
CA THR A 24 3.04 -3.24 0.70
C THR A 24 4.40 -3.45 1.37
N ARG A 25 5.21 -4.44 0.92
CA ARG A 25 6.52 -4.67 1.54
C ARG A 25 7.56 -3.71 1.01
N LYS A 26 8.38 -3.20 1.93
CA LYS A 26 9.55 -2.38 1.60
C LYS A 26 10.51 -3.08 0.65
N GLU A 27 10.69 -4.40 0.74
CA GLU A 27 11.53 -5.17 -0.20
C GLU A 27 11.09 -5.04 -1.67
N THR A 28 9.80 -4.83 -1.90
CA THR A 28 9.24 -4.64 -3.26
C THR A 28 9.20 -3.17 -3.63
N LEU A 29 8.79 -2.30 -2.70
CA LEU A 29 8.65 -0.87 -2.96
C LEU A 29 10.00 -0.14 -3.05
N ALA A 30 10.99 -0.51 -2.25
CA ALA A 30 12.30 0.16 -2.20
C ALA A 30 13.02 0.14 -3.56
N PRO A 31 13.24 -1.02 -4.22
CA PRO A 31 13.87 -1.02 -5.53
C PRO A 31 13.04 -0.24 -6.55
N ILE A 32 11.70 -0.30 -6.50
CA ILE A 32 10.82 0.43 -7.43
C ILE A 32 10.90 1.95 -7.20
N SER A 33 11.07 2.38 -5.96
CA SER A 33 11.23 3.79 -5.63
C SER A 33 12.62 4.29 -6.03
N GLU A 34 13.66 3.51 -5.80
CA GLU A 34 15.06 3.87 -6.04
C GLU A 34 15.41 4.02 -7.52
N TRP A 35 15.05 3.04 -8.36
CA TRP A 35 15.33 3.09 -9.80
C TRP A 35 14.46 4.12 -10.57
N THR A 36 13.24 4.45 -10.10
CA THR A 36 12.36 5.44 -10.76
C THR A 36 12.55 6.84 -10.21
N GLY A 37 13.08 6.96 -8.99
CA GLY A 37 13.07 8.20 -8.21
C GLY A 37 11.67 8.63 -7.76
N ALA A 38 10.65 7.76 -7.85
CA ALA A 38 9.30 8.06 -7.35
C ALA A 38 9.14 7.55 -5.91
N ALA A 39 8.54 8.34 -5.03
CA ALA A 39 8.15 7.90 -3.71
C ALA A 39 6.81 7.14 -3.78
N ILE A 40 6.77 5.98 -3.14
CA ILE A 40 5.59 5.12 -3.11
C ILE A 40 5.12 4.99 -1.66
N SER A 41 3.86 5.34 -1.42
CA SER A 41 3.23 5.31 -0.11
C SER A 41 1.94 4.51 -0.15
N THR A 42 1.72 3.64 0.83
CA THR A 42 0.45 2.93 0.98
C THR A 42 -0.55 3.83 1.71
N ARG A 43 -1.75 4.03 1.16
CA ARG A 43 -2.81 4.86 1.74
C ARG A 43 -4.16 4.15 1.67
N GLY A 44 -5.08 4.60 2.52
CA GLY A 44 -6.43 4.02 2.63
C GLY A 44 -6.48 2.76 3.49
N GLN A 45 -7.64 2.13 3.51
CA GLN A 45 -7.92 0.93 4.31
C GLN A 45 -8.45 -0.19 3.43
N TYR A 46 -8.23 -1.45 3.83
CA TYR A 46 -8.82 -2.58 3.12
C TYR A 46 -10.34 -2.64 3.35
N PHE A 47 -11.09 -2.66 2.25
CA PHE A 47 -12.53 -2.90 2.22
C PHE A 47 -12.77 -4.24 1.51
N ALA A 48 -13.58 -5.10 2.13
CA ALA A 48 -13.99 -6.35 1.50
C ALA A 48 -14.67 -6.08 0.15
N PRO A 49 -14.53 -6.99 -0.84
CA PRO A 49 -15.21 -6.85 -2.12
C PRO A 49 -16.73 -6.75 -1.90
N GLY A 50 -17.37 -5.77 -2.54
CA GLY A 50 -18.78 -5.45 -2.34
C GLY A 50 -19.08 -4.48 -1.20
N ARG A 51 -18.10 -4.15 -0.35
CA ARG A 51 -18.24 -3.06 0.63
C ARG A 51 -17.94 -1.73 -0.04
N ILE A 52 -18.91 -0.82 0.01
CA ILE A 52 -18.77 0.55 -0.48
C ILE A 52 -18.11 1.37 0.64
N PRO A 53 -17.00 2.08 0.39
CA PRO A 53 -16.40 2.95 1.39
C PRO A 53 -17.37 4.07 1.80
N GLY A 54 -17.38 4.43 3.08
CA GLY A 54 -18.18 5.54 3.58
C GLY A 54 -17.71 6.90 3.04
N PRO A 55 -18.48 7.98 3.26
CA PRO A 55 -18.09 9.33 2.86
C PRO A 55 -16.78 9.73 3.55
N GLY A 56 -15.72 9.95 2.77
CA GLY A 56 -14.37 10.29 3.25
C GLY A 56 -13.44 9.09 3.43
N GLU A 57 -13.94 7.86 3.32
CA GLU A 57 -13.09 6.66 3.32
C GLU A 57 -12.59 6.34 1.91
N ARG A 58 -11.33 5.93 1.81
CA ARG A 58 -10.72 5.49 0.55
C ARG A 58 -10.28 4.04 0.67
N LYS A 59 -10.60 3.26 -0.37
CA LYS A 59 -10.10 1.89 -0.52
C LYS A 59 -8.58 1.85 -0.52
N LEU A 60 -7.99 0.73 -0.13
CA LEU A 60 -6.54 0.56 -0.08
C LEU A 60 -5.90 0.78 -1.46
N TYR A 61 -4.96 1.71 -1.53
CA TYR A 61 -4.26 2.09 -2.74
C TYR A 61 -2.79 2.44 -2.46
N LEU A 62 -1.97 2.30 -3.50
CA LEU A 62 -0.61 2.83 -3.51
C LEU A 62 -0.63 4.19 -4.19
N PHE A 63 -0.11 5.17 -3.48
CA PHE A 63 0.13 6.53 -3.96
C PHE A 63 1.58 6.63 -4.42
N ILE A 64 1.79 7.07 -5.66
CA ILE A 64 3.09 7.18 -6.30
C ILE A 64 3.30 8.63 -6.67
N GLU A 65 4.32 9.26 -6.12
CA GLU A 65 4.69 10.65 -6.43
C GLU A 65 6.12 10.68 -6.95
N GLY A 66 6.30 11.21 -8.16
CA GLY A 66 7.60 11.29 -8.82
C GLY A 66 8.00 12.73 -9.12
N PRO A 67 9.30 12.99 -9.30
CA PRO A 67 9.80 14.30 -9.71
C PRO A 67 9.30 14.73 -11.10
N ASN A 68 8.77 13.80 -11.90
CA ASN A 68 8.17 14.03 -13.21
C ASN A 68 7.14 12.93 -13.53
N GLU A 69 6.26 13.18 -14.51
CA GLU A 69 5.21 12.25 -14.95
C GLU A 69 5.78 10.90 -15.42
N GLN A 70 6.95 10.90 -16.05
CA GLN A 70 7.58 9.67 -16.53
C GLN A 70 8.02 8.76 -15.38
N SER A 71 8.61 9.30 -14.31
CA SER A 71 8.98 8.55 -13.11
C SER A 71 7.75 7.89 -12.47
N ALA A 72 6.65 8.64 -12.32
CA ALA A 72 5.41 8.11 -11.74
C ALA A 72 4.80 7.00 -12.61
N LYS A 73 4.73 7.20 -13.93
CA LYS A 73 4.26 6.19 -14.88
C LYS A 73 5.12 4.92 -14.86
N LYS A 74 6.45 5.05 -14.83
CA LYS A 74 7.38 3.91 -14.74
C LYS A 74 7.17 3.11 -13.45
N ALA A 75 7.05 3.81 -12.31
CA ALA A 75 6.81 3.16 -11.02
C ALA A 75 5.48 2.39 -11.00
N LYS A 76 4.40 2.97 -11.54
CA LYS A 76 3.12 2.28 -11.69
C LYS A 76 3.19 1.04 -12.57
N SER A 77 3.91 1.12 -13.69
CA SER A 77 4.10 -0.03 -14.59
C SER A 77 4.83 -1.17 -13.90
N GLU A 78 5.86 -0.90 -13.10
CA GLU A 78 6.53 -1.98 -12.35
C GLU A 78 5.68 -2.54 -11.22
N LEU A 79 4.92 -1.71 -10.50
CA LEU A 79 3.98 -2.24 -9.51
C LEU A 79 2.98 -3.21 -10.15
N LYS A 80 2.50 -2.91 -11.36
CA LYS A 80 1.65 -3.84 -12.13
C LYS A 80 2.39 -5.12 -12.54
N ARG A 81 3.65 -5.02 -12.98
CA ARG A 81 4.45 -6.20 -13.35
C ARG A 81 4.70 -7.11 -12.15
N VAL A 82 5.09 -6.52 -11.01
CA VAL A 82 5.29 -7.26 -9.77
C VAL A 82 3.98 -7.89 -9.31
N LEU A 83 2.86 -7.18 -9.39
CA LEU A 83 1.55 -7.72 -9.11
C LEU A 83 1.25 -8.98 -9.95
N GLU A 84 1.42 -8.89 -11.27
CA GLU A 84 1.21 -10.04 -12.16
C GLU A 84 2.15 -11.20 -11.84
N ASP A 85 3.41 -10.92 -11.49
CA ASP A 85 4.37 -11.93 -11.08
C ASP A 85 3.94 -12.65 -9.79
N ILE A 86 3.45 -11.91 -8.78
CA ILE A 86 2.92 -12.49 -7.55
C ILE A 86 1.69 -13.37 -7.84
N MET A 87 0.82 -12.93 -8.74
CA MET A 87 -0.35 -13.73 -9.16
C MET A 87 0.08 -15.03 -9.83
N LYS A 88 1.14 -15.01 -10.65
CA LYS A 88 1.72 -16.21 -11.28
C LYS A 88 2.39 -17.14 -10.25
N GLN A 89 3.14 -16.58 -9.29
CA GLN A 89 3.82 -17.37 -8.24
C GLN A 89 2.83 -18.00 -7.24
N THR A 90 1.70 -17.37 -6.98
CA THR A 90 0.67 -17.88 -6.05
C THR A 90 0.10 -19.23 -6.52
N LEU A 91 0.15 -19.53 -7.83
CA LEU A 91 -0.26 -20.83 -8.37
C LEU A 91 0.72 -21.96 -7.99
N GLN A 92 1.95 -21.63 -7.58
CA GLN A 92 3.02 -22.59 -7.30
C GLN A 92 3.32 -22.77 -5.80
N SER A 93 2.90 -21.84 -4.94
CA SER A 93 3.23 -21.85 -3.51
C SER A 93 1.98 -21.79 -2.63
N ALA A 94 1.24 -22.90 -2.61
CA ALA A 94 0.18 -23.17 -1.64
C ALA A 94 0.76 -23.48 -0.25
N SER A 95 1.44 -22.52 0.37
CA SER A 95 1.88 -22.57 1.78
C SER A 95 2.43 -21.21 2.17
N HIS A 96 1.67 -20.39 2.90
CA HIS A 96 2.12 -19.46 3.96
C HIS A 96 0.90 -18.63 4.45
N PRO A 97 0.06 -19.16 5.35
CA PRO A 97 -0.95 -18.38 6.07
C PRO A 97 -0.27 -17.60 7.22
N GLY A 98 0.28 -16.43 6.93
CA GLY A 98 0.99 -15.58 7.90
C GLY A 98 0.10 -14.56 8.60
N LYS A 99 -0.67 -15.02 9.60
CA LYS A 99 -1.39 -14.22 10.61
C LYS A 99 -0.58 -12.98 11.06
N ASN A 100 -1.02 -11.75 10.77
CA ASN A 100 -0.45 -10.55 11.41
C ASN A 100 -1.56 -9.70 12.03
N ASN A 101 -1.81 -9.99 13.31
CA ASN A 101 -2.51 -9.18 14.29
C ASN A 101 -1.52 -8.14 14.85
N PHE A 102 -1.68 -6.85 14.54
CA PHE A 102 -0.89 -5.71 15.07
C PHE A 102 -1.64 -4.44 14.63
N ILE A 103 -2.15 -3.48 15.41
CA ILE A 103 -1.98 -3.04 16.81
C ILE A 103 -3.21 -2.19 17.17
N GLU A 104 -3.97 -2.58 18.19
CA GLU A 104 -4.81 -1.62 18.91
C GLU A 104 -3.92 -0.92 19.93
N THR A 105 -3.30 0.19 19.54
CA THR A 105 -2.62 1.08 20.49
C THR A 105 -3.69 1.86 21.26
N ARG A 106 -4.31 1.20 22.23
CA ARG A 106 -5.07 1.89 23.28
C ARG A 106 -4.06 2.74 24.05
N LEU A 107 -4.17 4.05 23.89
CA LEU A 107 -3.44 5.06 24.67
C LEU A 107 -3.66 4.78 26.17
N PRO A 108 -2.65 4.94 27.04
CA PRO A 108 -2.88 4.94 28.48
C PRO A 108 -3.69 6.19 28.83
N SER A 109 -4.87 6.01 29.41
CA SER A 109 -5.57 7.14 30.05
C SER A 109 -4.81 7.45 31.34
N GLU A 110 -3.88 8.41 31.27
CA GLU A 110 -3.43 9.14 32.44
C GLU A 110 -4.64 9.86 33.05
N ASN A 111 -5.06 9.44 34.24
CA ASN A 111 -5.79 10.30 35.16
C ASN A 111 -5.19 10.05 36.55
N GLY A 112 -4.24 10.91 36.90
CA GLY A 112 -3.90 11.15 38.28
C GLY A 112 -5.06 11.84 39.00
N HIS A 113 -4.94 11.82 40.32
CA HIS A 113 -5.67 12.65 41.28
C HIS A 113 -7.08 12.15 41.66
N GLU A 114 -7.16 11.47 42.80
CA GLU A 114 -8.09 11.94 43.82
C GLU A 114 -7.49 11.72 45.21
N VAL A 115 -7.59 12.80 45.97
CA VAL A 115 -7.21 12.99 47.36
C VAL A 115 -8.24 12.32 48.29
N ALA A 116 -7.79 11.67 49.35
CA ALA A 116 -8.40 11.66 50.68
C ALA A 116 -7.51 10.88 51.66
#